data_AF-A0A354ZMJ6-F1
#
_entry.id   AF-A0A354ZMJ6-F1
#
_cell.length_a   1.000
_cell.length_b   1.000
_cell.length_c   1.000
_cell.angle_alpha   90.00
_cell.angle_beta   90.00
_cell.angle_gamma   90.00
#
_symmetry.space_group_name_H-M   'P 1'
#
loop_
_entity.id
_entity.type
_entity.pdbx_description
1 polymer ?
#
loop_
_entity_poly.entity_id
_entity_poly.type
_entity_poly.pdbx_seq_one_letter_code
_entity_poly.pdbx_strand_id
1 'polypeptide(L)' 'MLKRINALFGAQDMTVGKPMSALLRFSIPLLIGNLAQQMYSTVDSIIVGRYVGDQALSAIGTTLPIINLLLVL' A
#
# COMPACT_ATOMS: atom_id res chain seq x y z
N MET A 1 -10.88 18.16 -14.49
CA MET A 1 -10.07 17.78 -13.32
C MET A 1 -9.84 16.27 -13.22
N LEU A 2 -10.88 15.43 -13.36
CA LEU A 2 -10.80 13.95 -13.33
C LEU A 2 -9.88 13.30 -14.39
N LYS A 3 -9.73 13.90 -15.60
CA LYS A 3 -8.86 13.35 -16.66
C LYS A 3 -7.37 13.28 -16.28
N ARG A 4 -6.88 14.15 -15.39
CA ARG A 4 -5.45 14.16 -14.98
C ARG A 4 -5.10 13.04 -14.02
N ILE A 5 -6.05 12.60 -13.19
CA ILE A 5 -5.88 11.48 -12.26
C ILE A 5 -5.82 10.17 -13.07
N ASN A 6 -6.73 9.99 -14.03
CA ASN A 6 -6.68 8.82 -14.94
C ASN A 6 -5.43 8.78 -15.83
N ALA A 7 -4.79 9.92 -16.11
CA ALA A 7 -3.53 9.93 -16.85
C ALA A 7 -2.31 9.53 -15.99
N LEU A 8 -2.43 9.57 -14.66
CA LEU A 8 -1.41 9.08 -13.70
C LEU A 8 -1.60 7.60 -13.36
N PHE A 9 -2.84 7.09 -13.42
CA PHE A 9 -3.18 5.67 -13.16
C PHE A 9 -3.51 4.87 -14.44
N GLY A 10 -3.44 5.49 -15.62
CA GLY A 10 -3.72 4.87 -16.91
C GLY A 10 -2.48 4.21 -17.50
N ALA A 11 -2.68 3.31 -18.47
CA ALA A 11 -1.60 2.64 -19.19
C ALA A 11 -0.65 3.67 -19.83
N GLN A 12 0.53 3.84 -19.24
CA GLN A 12 1.57 4.73 -19.74
C GLN A 12 2.57 3.90 -20.53
N ASP A 13 2.79 4.29 -21.79
CA ASP A 13 3.77 3.63 -22.63
C ASP A 13 5.19 3.95 -22.11
N MET A 14 5.81 2.98 -21.46
CA MET A 14 7.13 3.13 -20.82
C MET A 14 8.29 2.89 -21.80
N THR A 15 7.98 2.58 -23.06
CA THR A 15 8.96 2.26 -24.12
C THR A 15 9.42 3.50 -24.90
N VAL A 16 8.73 4.63 -24.75
CA VAL A 16 8.95 5.85 -25.54
C VAL A 16 9.21 7.05 -24.63
N GLY A 17 10.31 7.77 -24.88
CA GLY A 17 10.64 9.03 -24.19
C GLY A 17 11.72 8.91 -23.11
N LYS A 18 11.79 9.89 -22.21
CA LYS A 18 12.84 9.96 -21.17
C LYS A 18 12.48 9.01 -20.00
N PRO A 19 13.25 7.93 -19.76
CA PRO A 19 12.90 6.90 -18.78
C PRO A 19 12.73 7.46 -17.37
N MET A 20 13.55 8.44 -16.97
CA MET A 20 13.44 9.08 -15.65
C MET A 20 12.11 9.79 -15.42
N SER A 21 11.53 10.43 -16.45
CA SER A 21 10.23 11.12 -16.29
C SER A 21 9.05 10.14 -16.25
N ALA A 22 9.16 8.99 -16.93
CA ALA A 22 8.14 7.94 -16.89
C ALA A 22 8.16 7.22 -15.54
N LEU A 23 9.35 6.88 -15.04
CA LEU A 23 9.54 6.28 -13.71
C LEU A 23 8.99 7.19 -12.62
N LEU A 24 9.30 8.48 -12.62
CA LEU A 24 8.77 9.40 -11.59
C LEU A 24 7.24 9.54 -11.66
N ARG A 25 6.65 9.59 -12.86
CA ARG A 25 5.18 9.68 -13.02
C ARG A 25 4.45 8.43 -12.59
N PHE A 26 5.06 7.26 -12.74
CA PHE A 26 4.49 5.99 -12.28
C PHE A 26 4.74 5.73 -10.79
N SER A 27 5.97 5.95 -10.33
CA SER A 27 6.38 5.65 -8.95
C SER A 27 5.76 6.59 -7.93
N ILE A 28 5.53 7.87 -8.24
CA ILE A 28 4.90 8.81 -7.29
C ILE A 28 3.50 8.36 -6.84
N PRO A 29 2.54 8.10 -7.74
CA PRO A 29 1.21 7.62 -7.34
C PRO A 29 1.27 6.24 -6.68
N LEU A 30 2.20 5.37 -7.10
CA LEU A 30 2.39 4.05 -6.49
C LEU A 30 2.91 4.15 -5.06
N LEU A 31 3.91 5.00 -4.80
CA LEU A 31 4.47 5.24 -3.47
C LEU A 31 3.43 5.86 -2.53
N ILE A 32 2.64 6.82 -3.03
CA ILE A 32 1.55 7.42 -2.25
C ILE A 32 0.49 6.37 -1.93
N GLY A 33 0.10 5.53 -2.89
CA GLY A 33 -0.84 4.44 -2.67
C GLY A 33 -0.32 3.43 -1.65
N ASN A 34 0.95 3.04 -1.76
CA ASN A 34 1.57 2.10 -0.82
C ASN A 34 1.67 2.69 0.60
N LEU A 35 2.03 3.97 0.72
CA LEU A 35 2.08 4.66 2.01
C LEU A 35 0.69 4.78 2.63
N ALA A 36 -0.33 5.17 1.85
CA ALA A 36 -1.71 5.23 2.31
C ALA A 36 -2.21 3.85 2.77
N GLN A 37 -1.84 2.78 2.06
CA GLN A 37 -2.17 1.42 2.43
C GLN A 37 -1.50 0.99 3.74
N GLN A 38 -0.22 1.30 3.95
CA GLN A 38 0.48 1.04 5.21
C GLN A 38 -0.09 1.84 6.38
N MET A 39 -0.47 3.09 6.15
CA MET A 39 -1.17 3.89 7.16
C MET A 39 -2.52 3.28 7.51
N TYR A 40 -3.28 2.81 6.51
CA TYR A 40 -4.55 2.12 6.75
C TYR A 40 -4.36 0.86 7.59
N SER A 41 -3.41 -0.02 7.24
CA SER A 41 -3.15 -1.24 8.02
C SER A 41 -2.66 -0.95 9.45
N THR A 42 -1.89 0.13 9.62
CA THR A 42 -1.41 0.59 10.93
C THR A 42 -2.57 1.10 11.78
N VAL A 43 -3.42 1.96 11.21
CA VAL A 43 -4.59 2.51 11.91
C VAL A 43 -5.59 1.40 12.23
N ASP A 44 -5.84 0.47 11.31
CA ASP A 44 -6.70 -0.69 11.54
C ASP A 44 -6.19 -1.52 12.73
N SER A 45 -4.88 -1.81 12.77
CA SER A 45 -4.26 -2.53 13.90
C SER A 45 -4.37 -1.75 15.22
N ILE A 46 -4.18 -0.42 15.21
CA ILE A 46 -4.31 0.43 16.40
C ILE A 46 -5.76 0.48 16.90
N ILE A 47 -6.72 0.62 15.98
CA ILE A 47 -8.14 0.64 16.31
C ILE A 47 -8.57 -0.71 16.88
N VAL A 48 -8.20 -1.82 16.24
CA VAL A 48 -8.51 -3.17 16.78
C VAL A 48 -7.86 -3.37 18.15
N GLY A 49 -6.61 -2.93 18.34
CA GLY A 49 -5.96 -3.00 19.64
C GLY A 49 -6.65 -2.15 20.72
N ARG A 50 -7.15 -0.96 20.37
CA ARG A 50 -7.76 -0.03 21.34
C ARG A 50 -9.23 -0.32 21.63
N TYR A 51 -9.98 -0.86 20.66
CA TYR A 51 -11.42 -1.15 20.80
C TYR A 51 -11.72 -2.60 21.20
N VAL A 52 -10.86 -3.56 20.86
CA VAL A 52 -11.04 -4.98 21.20
C VAL A 52 -10.11 -5.40 22.36
N GLY A 53 -9.07 -4.61 22.65
CA GLY A 53 -8.17 -4.77 23.80
C GLY A 53 -6.81 -5.38 23.44
N ASP A 54 -5.87 -5.37 24.40
CA ASP A 54 -4.47 -5.80 24.21
C ASP A 54 -4.35 -7.23 23.66
N GLN A 55 -5.30 -8.11 23.98
CA GLN A 55 -5.35 -9.48 23.46
C GLN A 55 -5.54 -9.51 21.93
N ALA A 56 -6.34 -8.60 21.37
CA ALA A 56 -6.56 -8.51 19.92
C ALA A 56 -5.33 -7.93 19.20
N LEU A 57 -4.67 -6.93 19.78
CA LEU A 57 -3.40 -6.40 19.23
C LEU A 57 -2.31 -7.47 19.23
N SER A 58 -2.21 -8.24 20.31
CA SER A 58 -1.28 -9.36 20.47
C SER A 58 -1.56 -10.48 19.45
N ALA A 59 -2.84 -10.77 19.18
CA ALA A 59 -3.25 -11.77 18.19
C ALA A 59 -2.91 -11.36 16.75
N ILE A 60 -3.05 -10.08 16.38
CA ILE A 60 -2.61 -9.59 15.06
C ILE A 60 -1.09 -9.73 14.92
N GLY A 61 -0.32 -9.38 15.96
CA GLY A 61 1.14 -9.50 15.96
C GLY A 61 1.64 -10.94 15.83
N THR A 62 0.97 -11.92 16.46
CA THR A 62 1.33 -13.35 16.36
C THR A 62 0.82 -14.01 15.07
N THR A 63 -0.15 -13.40 14.39
CA THR A 63 -0.68 -13.90 13.10
C THR A 63 0.17 -13.45 11.92
N LEU A 64 0.92 -12.33 12.02
CA LEU A 64 1.82 -11.84 10.97
C LEU A 64 2.82 -12.91 10.46
N PRO A 65 3.54 -13.65 11.34
CA PRO A 65 4.42 -14.74 10.92
C PRO A 65 3.70 -15.87 10.19
N ILE A 66 2.45 -16.19 10.60
CA ILE A 66 1.64 -17.25 9.98
C ILE A 66 1.20 -16.83 8.57
N ILE A 67 0.73 -15.59 8.41
CA ILE A 67 0.37 -15.04 7.09
C ILE A 67 1.60 -15.03 6.16
N ASN A 68 2.75 -14.64 6.69
CA ASN A 68 3.98 -14.59 5.90
C ASN A 68 4.42 -15.98 5.43
N LEU A 69 4.26 -17.01 6.27
CA LEU A 69 4.51 -18.40 5.88
C LEU A 69 3.54 -18.88 4.79
N LEU A 70 2.26 -18.53 4.89
CA LEU A 70 1.22 -18.93 3.93
C LEU A 70 1.38 -18.25 2.55
N LEU A 71 1.83 -17.00 2.51
CA LEU A 71 1.99 -16.23 1.27
C LEU A 71 3.29 -16.53 0.51
N VAL A 72 4.31 -17.04 1.20
CA VAL A 72 5.66 -17.28 0.64
C VAL A 72 5.86 -18.72 0.14
N LEU A 73 5.01 -19.66 0.56
CA LEU A 73 4.95 -21.04 0.05
C LEU A 73 3.95 -21.17 -1.10
#